data_AF-E7QQW4-F1
#
_entry.id   AF-E7QQW4-F1
#
_cell.length_a   1.000
_cell.length_b   1.000
_cell.length_c   1.000
_cell.angle_alpha   90.00
_cell.angle_beta   90.00
_cell.angle_gamma   90.00
#
_symmetry.space_group_name_H-M   'P 1'
#
loop_
_entity.id
_entity.type
_entity.pdbx_description
1 polymer ?
#
loop_
_entity_poly.entity_id
_entity_poly.type
_entity_poly.pdbx_seq_one_letter_code
_entity_poly.pdbx_strand_id
1 'polypeptide(L)'
;MVTTAVEFGGIKSAAMIGWLTMVLGTALIRGGWIQPLFTDIPGWVSLTPLLIGLRFLYFNLALAVIAYGGDLLGKTIQLPLLPMGWAVVIGGLAVGSFPSLAGAIATRRHT
;
A
#
# COMPACT_ATOMS: atom_id res chain seq x y z
N MET A 1 28.69 27.97 7.05
CA MET A 1 28.32 26.79 6.24
C MET A 1 27.22 26.07 6.99
N VAL A 2 25.97 26.15 6.51
CA VAL A 2 24.84 25.45 7.14
C VAL A 2 24.89 23.99 6.68
N THR A 3 25.36 23.09 7.54
CA THR A 3 25.41 21.64 7.29
C THR A 3 24.20 20.97 7.93
N THR A 4 22.99 21.44 7.64
CA THR A 4 21.78 20.73 8.07
C THR A 4 21.75 19.40 7.36
N ALA A 5 21.80 18.31 8.11
CA ALA A 5 21.62 16.97 7.59
C ALA A 5 20.31 16.93 6.81
N VAL A 6 20.37 16.54 5.53
CA VAL A 6 19.17 16.33 4.74
C VAL A 6 18.47 15.11 5.32
N GLU A 7 17.37 15.32 6.04
CA GLU A 7 16.52 14.23 6.50
C GLU A 7 15.73 13.69 5.31
N PHE A 8 16.28 12.67 4.66
CA PHE A 8 15.58 11.94 3.59
C PHE A 8 14.42 11.06 4.14
N GLY A 9 14.42 10.80 5.45
CA GLY A 9 13.43 9.99 6.14
C GLY A 9 12.31 10.80 6.78
N GLY A 10 11.17 10.15 7.03
CA GLY A 10 10.05 10.73 7.76
C GLY A 10 8.69 10.34 7.20
N ILE A 11 7.65 10.75 7.92
CA ILE A 11 6.24 10.41 7.61
C ILE A 11 5.88 10.78 6.16
N LYS A 12 6.30 11.95 5.68
CA LYS A 12 5.96 12.44 4.34
C LYS A 12 6.62 11.65 3.22
N SER A 13 7.91 11.34 3.34
CA SER A 13 8.63 10.58 2.31
C SER A 13 8.15 9.12 2.27
N ALA A 14 7.95 8.51 3.43
CA ALA A 14 7.34 7.17 3.53
C ALA A 14 5.93 7.14 2.91
N ALA A 15 5.07 8.12 3.22
CA ALA A 15 3.74 8.22 2.63
C ALA A 15 3.78 8.39 1.10
N MET A 16 4.65 9.26 0.58
CA MET A 16 4.77 9.49 -0.86
C MET A 16 5.24 8.24 -1.60
N ILE A 17 6.28 7.58 -1.10
CA ILE A 17 6.80 6.34 -1.68
C ILE A 17 5.73 5.24 -1.61
N GLY A 18 5.08 5.07 -0.46
CA GLY A 18 4.02 4.11 -0.28
C GLY A 18 2.86 4.33 -1.25
N TRP A 19 2.41 5.58 -1.38
CA TRP A 19 1.37 5.94 -2.34
C TRP A 19 1.78 5.64 -3.78
N LEU A 20 3.01 6.01 -4.19
CA LEU A 20 3.53 5.69 -5.52
C LEU A 20 3.59 4.19 -5.76
N THR A 21 4.10 3.40 -4.80
CA THR A 21 4.12 1.95 -4.88
C THR A 21 2.71 1.40 -5.05
N MET A 22 1.73 1.92 -4.31
CA MET A 22 0.35 1.46 -4.43
C MET A 22 -0.26 1.79 -5.80
N VAL A 23 -0.03 3.00 -6.32
CA VAL A 23 -0.51 3.41 -7.66
C VAL A 23 0.10 2.54 -8.74
N LEU A 24 1.43 2.38 -8.73
CA LEU A 24 2.15 1.57 -9.71
C LEU A 24 1.76 0.09 -9.60
N GLY A 25 1.72 -0.46 -8.39
CA GLY A 25 1.28 -1.84 -8.17
C GLY A 25 -0.14 -2.08 -8.67
N THR A 26 -1.04 -1.13 -8.45
CA THR A 26 -2.42 -1.24 -8.93
C THR A 26 -2.46 -1.21 -10.45
N ALA A 27 -1.66 -0.35 -11.09
CA ALA A 27 -1.54 -0.29 -12.54
C ALA A 27 -0.98 -1.60 -13.13
N LEU A 28 0.04 -2.18 -12.50
CA LEU A 28 0.66 -3.44 -12.92
C LEU A 28 -0.33 -4.61 -12.85
N ILE A 29 -1.09 -4.72 -11.75
CA ILE A 29 -2.11 -5.75 -11.59
C ILE A 29 -3.27 -5.53 -12.59
N ARG A 30 -3.73 -4.30 -12.77
CA ARG A 30 -4.80 -4.00 -13.73
C ARG A 30 -4.38 -4.18 -15.18
N GLY A 31 -3.11 -3.95 -15.50
CA GLY A 31 -2.53 -4.21 -16.81
C GLY A 31 -2.28 -5.70 -17.09
N GLY A 32 -2.49 -6.57 -16.10
CA GLY A 32 -2.22 -8.01 -16.23
C GLY A 32 -0.73 -8.36 -16.29
N TRP A 33 0.15 -7.42 -15.91
CA TRP A 33 1.61 -7.65 -15.93
C TRP A 33 2.08 -8.40 -14.68
N ILE A 34 1.31 -8.32 -13.59
CA ILE A 34 1.57 -9.01 -12.32
C ILE A 34 0.27 -9.63 -11.82
N GLN A 35 0.35 -10.85 -11.27
CA GLN A 35 -0.77 -11.50 -10.64
C GLN A 35 -0.99 -10.98 -9.21
N PRO A 36 -2.25 -10.79 -8.77
CA PRO A 36 -2.54 -10.45 -7.40
C PRO A 36 -2.17 -11.61 -6.44
N LEU A 37 -1.96 -11.26 -5.17
CA LEU A 37 -1.62 -12.24 -4.15
C LEU A 37 -2.87 -13.01 -3.73
N PHE A 38 -2.71 -14.33 -3.57
CA PHE A 38 -3.72 -15.24 -3.00
C PHE A 38 -5.04 -15.32 -3.79
N THR A 39 -5.04 -14.94 -5.07
CA THR A 39 -6.21 -15.10 -5.96
C THR A 39 -5.78 -14.97 -7.42
N ASP A 40 -6.44 -15.71 -8.32
CA ASP A 40 -6.31 -15.51 -9.78
C ASP A 40 -7.31 -14.49 -10.32
N ILE A 41 -8.28 -14.09 -9.48
CA ILE A 41 -9.36 -13.20 -9.89
C ILE A 41 -8.91 -11.75 -9.67
N PRO A 42 -8.91 -10.90 -10.71
CA PRO A 42 -8.70 -9.48 -10.54
C PRO A 42 -9.92 -8.86 -9.84
N GLY A 43 -9.96 -8.91 -8.51
CA GLY A 43 -11.01 -8.30 -7.64
C GLY A 43 -11.18 -6.77 -7.79
N TRP A 44 -10.44 -6.17 -8.72
CA TRP A 44 -10.48 -4.76 -9.10
C TRP A 44 -11.58 -4.40 -10.08
N VAL A 45 -12.19 -5.38 -10.77
CA VAL A 45 -13.15 -5.13 -11.87
C VAL A 45 -14.53 -4.72 -11.37
N SER A 46 -14.95 -5.18 -10.20
CA SER A 46 -16.27 -4.84 -9.64
C SER A 46 -16.30 -3.44 -9.01
N LEU A 47 -17.34 -2.67 -9.32
CA LEU A 47 -17.60 -1.31 -8.80
C LEU A 47 -18.96 -1.27 -8.08
N THR A 48 -19.07 -1.93 -6.94
CA THR A 48 -20.21 -1.76 -6.05
C THR A 48 -19.92 -0.68 -5.00
N PRO A 49 -20.93 0.05 -4.50
CA PRO A 49 -20.72 1.09 -3.47
C PRO A 49 -19.97 0.56 -2.23
N LEU A 50 -20.28 -0.67 -1.82
CA LEU A 50 -19.59 -1.35 -0.73
C LEU A 50 -18.09 -1.53 -1.00
N LEU A 51 -17.72 -2.03 -2.20
CA LEU A 51 -16.31 -2.22 -2.57
C LEU A 51 -15.57 -0.89 -2.73
N ILE A 52 -16.25 0.18 -3.14
CA ILE A 52 -15.66 1.53 -3.17
C ILE A 52 -15.35 2.00 -1.74
N GLY A 53 -16.30 1.87 -0.81
CA GLY A 53 -16.07 2.20 0.59
C GLY A 53 -14.95 1.37 1.21
N LEU A 54 -14.90 0.07 0.91
CA LEU A 54 -13.83 -0.81 1.34
C LEU A 54 -12.46 -0.37 0.81
N ARG A 55 -12.35 -0.03 -0.49
CA ARG A 55 -11.10 0.48 -1.09
C ARG A 55 -10.63 1.74 -0.37
N PHE A 56 -11.55 2.69 -0.19
CA PHE A 56 -11.23 3.95 0.46
C PHE A 56 -10.67 3.72 1.87
N LEU A 57 -11.37 2.95 2.71
CA LEU A 57 -10.91 2.67 4.06
C LEU A 57 -9.60 1.90 4.07
N TYR A 58 -9.52 0.80 3.30
CA TYR A 58 -8.37 -0.10 3.29
C TYR A 58 -7.07 0.61 2.87
N PHE A 59 -7.10 1.37 1.77
CA PHE A 59 -5.88 2.03 1.28
C PHE A 59 -5.47 3.23 2.12
N ASN A 60 -6.41 3.95 2.75
CA ASN A 60 -6.06 5.00 3.69
C ASN A 60 -5.44 4.43 4.97
N LEU A 61 -5.96 3.31 5.49
CA LEU A 61 -5.36 2.62 6.62
C LEU A 61 -3.97 2.08 6.28
N ALA A 62 -3.80 1.46 5.11
CA ALA A 62 -2.50 1.02 4.63
C ALA A 62 -1.51 2.19 4.52
N LEU A 63 -1.94 3.34 3.96
CA LEU A 63 -1.12 4.53 3.87
C LEU A 63 -0.72 5.09 5.24
N ALA A 64 -1.63 5.06 6.22
CA ALA A 64 -1.31 5.44 7.59
C ALA A 64 -0.25 4.51 8.21
N VAL A 65 -0.40 3.18 8.05
CA VAL A 65 0.58 2.20 8.51
C VAL A 65 1.94 2.40 7.84
N ILE A 66 1.95 2.69 6.54
CA ILE A 66 3.18 2.99 5.80
C ILE A 66 3.86 4.24 6.37
N ALA A 67 3.12 5.33 6.51
CA ALA A 67 3.66 6.63 6.91
C ALA A 67 4.19 6.62 8.34
N TYR A 68 3.36 6.19 9.30
CA TYR A 68 3.72 6.17 10.72
C TYR A 68 4.63 4.99 11.08
N GLY A 69 4.43 3.82 10.46
CA GLY A 69 5.32 2.68 10.65
C GLY A 69 6.72 2.95 10.11
N GLY A 70 6.83 3.60 8.94
CA GLY A 70 8.12 3.99 8.36
C GLY A 70 8.88 5.00 9.23
N ASP A 71 8.18 5.99 9.78
CA ASP A 71 8.75 6.97 10.71
C ASP A 71 9.22 6.32 12.03
N LEU A 72 8.39 5.45 12.62
CA LEU A 72 8.74 4.70 13.83
C LEU A 72 9.98 3.83 13.61
N LEU A 73 10.04 3.10 12.50
CA LEU A 73 11.20 2.28 12.14
C LEU A 73 12.46 3.12 11.87
N GLY A 74 12.31 4.25 11.19
CA GLY A 74 13.41 5.19 10.94
C GLY A 74 14.03 5.71 12.25
N LYS A 75 13.19 6.08 13.22
CA LYS A 75 13.63 6.58 14.53
C LYS A 75 14.25 5.52 15.42
N THR A 76 13.78 4.28 15.33
CA THR A 76 14.23 3.17 16.20
C THR A 76 15.51 2.51 15.71
N ILE A 77 15.64 2.25 14.40
CA ILE A 77 16.76 1.49 13.83
C ILE A 77 17.85 2.42 13.26
N GLN A 78 17.53 3.71 13.03
CA GLN A 78 18.46 4.73 12.51
C GLN A 78 19.10 4.36 11.17
N LEU A 79 18.44 3.50 10.38
CA LEU A 79 18.86 3.15 9.02
C LEU A 79 18.22 4.11 8.00
N PRO A 80 19.01 4.86 7.21
CA PRO A 80 18.50 5.94 6.36
C PRO A 80 17.45 5.51 5.33
N LEU A 81 17.60 4.30 4.77
CA LEU A 81 16.74 3.78 3.69
C LEU A 81 15.60 2.88 4.20
N LEU A 82 15.59 2.56 5.50
CA LEU A 82 14.61 1.64 6.07
C LEU A 82 13.15 2.13 5.91
N PRO A 83 12.83 3.42 6.11
CA PRO A 83 11.46 3.91 5.89
C PRO A 83 10.99 3.73 4.44
N MET A 84 11.91 3.84 3.47
CA MET A 84 11.61 3.67 2.05
C MET A 84 11.35 2.19 1.72
N GLY A 85 12.20 1.29 2.23
CA GLY A 85 12.00 -0.16 2.10
C GLY A 85 10.69 -0.62 2.72
N TRP A 86 10.38 -0.12 3.92
CA TRP A 86 9.08 -0.35 4.58
C TRP A 86 7.91 0.08 3.69
N ALA A 87 7.96 1.30 3.16
CA ALA A 87 6.90 1.83 2.31
C ALA A 87 6.66 0.99 1.05
N VAL A 88 7.73 0.52 0.40
CA VAL A 88 7.63 -0.34 -0.78
C VAL A 88 7.04 -1.71 -0.42
N VAL A 89 7.53 -2.35 0.64
CA VAL A 89 7.07 -3.69 1.05
C VAL A 89 5.60 -3.65 1.47
N ILE A 90 5.24 -2.75 2.39
CA ILE A 90 3.87 -2.67 2.89
C ILE A 90 2.91 -2.16 1.82
N GLY A 91 3.31 -1.20 0.98
CA GLY A 91 2.52 -0.74 -0.16
C GLY A 91 2.27 -1.85 -1.18
N GLY A 92 3.31 -2.63 -1.52
CA GLY A 92 3.19 -3.77 -2.41
C GLY A 92 2.29 -4.87 -1.85
N LEU A 93 2.46 -5.23 -0.57
CA LEU A 93 1.60 -6.20 0.11
C LEU A 93 0.14 -5.74 0.15
N ALA A 94 -0.11 -4.47 0.48
CA ALA A 94 -1.46 -3.92 0.56
C ALA A 94 -2.19 -4.03 -0.78
N VAL A 95 -1.53 -3.65 -1.88
CA VAL A 95 -2.11 -3.76 -3.23
C VAL A 95 -2.26 -5.20 -3.69
N GLY A 96 -1.25 -6.02 -3.44
CA GLY A 96 -1.24 -7.42 -3.84
C GLY A 96 -2.36 -8.22 -3.18
N SER A 97 -2.63 -8.00 -1.89
CA SER A 97 -3.62 -8.76 -1.13
C SER A 97 -5.06 -8.25 -1.29
N PHE A 98 -5.26 -6.98 -1.70
CA PHE A 98 -6.60 -6.38 -1.81
C PHE A 98 -7.58 -7.19 -2.69
N PRO A 99 -7.19 -7.75 -3.85
CA PRO A 99 -8.09 -8.55 -4.70
C PRO A 99 -8.65 -9.79 -4.01
N SER A 100 -7.82 -10.49 -3.22
CA SER A 100 -8.25 -11.66 -2.47
C SER A 100 -9.29 -11.28 -1.42
N LEU A 101 -9.04 -10.19 -0.68
CA LEU A 101 -9.98 -9.63 0.30
C LEU A 101 -11.30 -9.18 -0.35
N ALA A 102 -11.22 -8.45 -1.45
CA ALA A 102 -12.38 -7.97 -2.19
C ALA A 102 -13.23 -9.13 -2.72
N GLY A 103 -12.57 -10.17 -3.26
CA GLY A 103 -13.22 -11.39 -3.71
C GLY A 103 -13.97 -12.10 -2.59
N ALA A 104 -13.33 -12.28 -1.43
CA ALA A 104 -13.93 -12.94 -0.26
C ALA A 104 -15.17 -12.19 0.28
N ILE A 105 -15.18 -10.86 0.23
CA ILE A 105 -16.33 -10.06 0.66
C ILE A 105 -17.45 -10.09 -0.38
N ALA A 106 -17.10 -10.08 -1.68
CA ALA A 106 -18.08 -10.16 -2.75
C ALA A 106 -18.82 -11.51 -2.76
N THR A 107 -18.12 -12.63 -2.58
CA THR A 107 -18.72 -13.98 -2.58
C THR A 107 -19.66 -14.21 -1.40
N ARG A 108 -19.30 -13.72 -0.20
CA ARG A 108 -20.16 -13.81 1.01
C ARG A 108 -21.51 -13.12 0.89
N ARG A 109 -21.70 -12.20 -0.08
CA ARG A 109 -22.99 -11.54 -0.29
C ARG A 109 -23.97 -12.39 -1.10
N HIS A 110 -23.48 -13.39 -1.85
CA HIS A 110 -24.29 -14.21 -2.76
C HIS A 110 -24.72 -15.56 -2.16
N THR A 111 -24.27 -15.88 -0.95
CA THR A 111 -24.71 -17.01 -0.12
C THR A 111 -25.65 -16.52 0.97
#